data_AF-A0A9E0SZP6-F1
#
_entry.id   AF-A0A9E0SZP6-F1
#
_cell.length_a   1.000
_cell.length_b   1.000
_cell.length_c   1.000
_cell.angle_alpha   90.00
_cell.angle_beta   90.00
_cell.angle_gamma   90.00
#
_symmetry.space_group_name_H-M   'P 1'
#
loop_
_entity.id
_entity.type
_entity.pdbx_description
1 polymer ?
#
loop_
_entity_poly.entity_id
_entity_poly.type
_entity_poly.pdbx_seq_one_letter_code
_entity_poly.pdbx_strand_id
1 'polypeptide(L)'
;MKPWIRRTLIGVFGAAALLGGIGAYAAHEYGWHGDPAQMKRHMVERISGRLELNDTQKARLGVLADALMAQRQALHGSDPKAEMQAVIAGPAFDRTRAEALLSSKIAALQSGGPAVLTAMADFYDSLDPAQQVKVRAFVAEHHGHRMHGERDGQQHDN
;
A
#
# COMPACT_ATOMS: atom_id res chain seq x y z
N MET A 1 23.15 -6.43 -7.11
CA MET A 1 22.11 -5.43 -6.77
C MET A 1 21.86 -5.48 -5.27
N LYS A 2 21.86 -4.35 -4.56
CA LYS A 2 21.80 -4.33 -3.08
C LYS A 2 20.39 -4.77 -2.59
N PRO A 3 20.28 -5.74 -1.67
CA PRO A 3 19.01 -6.37 -1.29
C PRO A 3 18.00 -5.42 -0.62
N TRP A 4 18.44 -4.27 -0.11
CA TRP A 4 17.55 -3.27 0.51
C TRP A 4 16.65 -2.51 -0.47
N ILE A 5 17.04 -2.43 -1.76
CA ILE A 5 16.29 -1.70 -2.80
C ILE A 5 15.12 -2.57 -3.27
N ARG A 6 15.31 -3.89 -3.36
CA ARG A 6 14.22 -4.82 -3.67
C ARG A 6 13.15 -4.82 -2.58
N ARG A 7 13.57 -4.78 -1.30
CA ARG A 7 12.66 -4.86 -0.14
C ARG A 7 11.77 -3.63 0.06
N THR A 8 12.22 -2.43 -0.34
CA THR A 8 11.41 -1.19 -0.24
C THR A 8 10.47 -0.98 -1.42
N LEU A 9 10.78 -1.56 -2.58
CA LEU A 9 9.90 -1.54 -3.77
C LEU A 9 8.65 -2.40 -3.58
N ILE A 10 8.76 -3.46 -2.77
CA ILE A 10 7.67 -4.33 -2.32
C ILE A 10 6.70 -3.56 -1.37
N GLY A 11 7.02 -2.35 -0.92
CA GLY A 11 6.09 -1.54 -0.14
C GLY A 11 5.15 -0.68 -0.99
N VAL A 12 5.62 -0.19 -2.14
CA VAL A 12 5.02 0.97 -2.82
C VAL A 12 3.97 0.59 -3.86
N PHE A 13 4.12 -0.56 -4.53
CA PHE A 13 3.06 -1.09 -5.41
C PHE A 13 2.08 -2.01 -4.67
N GLY A 14 2.51 -2.69 -3.60
CA GLY A 14 1.62 -3.46 -2.72
C GLY A 14 0.66 -2.61 -1.88
N ALA A 15 1.00 -1.35 -1.60
CA ALA A 15 0.15 -0.44 -0.82
C ALA A 15 -1.03 0.15 -1.60
N ALA A 16 -1.00 0.11 -2.95
CA ALA A 16 -2.13 0.56 -3.77
C ALA A 16 -3.21 -0.54 -3.94
N ALA A 17 -2.90 -1.80 -3.61
CA ALA A 17 -3.80 -2.94 -3.78
C ALA A 17 -4.35 -3.53 -2.48
N LEU A 18 -3.96 -3.02 -1.30
CA LEU A 18 -4.41 -3.56 -0.02
C LEU A 18 -5.09 -2.49 0.82
N LEU A 19 -6.40 -2.42 0.64
CA LEU A 19 -7.39 -2.22 1.69
C LEU A 19 -6.87 -2.68 3.06
N GLY A 20 -6.44 -1.72 3.90
CA GLY A 20 -6.45 -1.81 5.36
C GLY A 20 -5.65 -2.89 6.09
N GLY A 21 -4.94 -3.81 5.43
CA GLY A 21 -4.33 -4.96 6.11
C GLY A 21 -2.87 -5.18 5.75
N ILE A 22 -2.00 -5.11 6.77
CA ILE A 22 -0.57 -5.51 6.71
C ILE A 22 0.37 -4.42 6.16
N GLY A 23 0.32 -3.23 6.76
CA GLY A 23 1.46 -2.29 6.80
C GLY A 23 2.27 -2.37 8.11
N ALA A 24 1.92 -3.27 9.02
CA ALA A 24 2.45 -3.27 10.39
C ALA A 24 3.86 -3.89 10.55
N TYR A 25 4.32 -4.72 9.62
CA TYR A 25 5.63 -5.40 9.77
C TYR A 25 6.81 -4.71 9.09
N ALA A 26 6.57 -3.76 8.18
CA ALA A 26 7.64 -2.93 7.60
C ALA A 26 7.85 -1.61 8.36
N ALA A 27 6.94 -1.26 9.27
CA ALA A 27 6.95 0.01 10.00
C ALA A 27 7.86 0.01 11.24
N HIS A 28 8.38 -1.15 11.67
CA HIS A 28 9.17 -1.23 12.91
C HIS A 28 10.66 -0.88 12.71
N GLU A 29 11.18 -0.89 11.48
CA GLU A 29 12.61 -0.64 11.21
C GLU A 29 12.90 0.65 10.44
N TYR A 30 11.91 1.18 9.70
CA TYR A 30 11.96 2.51 9.10
C TYR A 30 10.75 3.30 9.59
N GLY A 31 10.97 4.18 10.56
CA GLY A 31 9.93 5.07 11.07
C GLY A 31 9.29 5.86 9.93
N TRP A 32 8.05 5.53 9.59
CA TRP A 32 7.17 6.31 8.70
C TRP A 32 6.68 7.57 9.45
N HIS A 33 7.62 8.44 9.85
CA HIS A 33 7.37 9.74 10.47
C HIS A 33 7.86 10.87 9.55
N GLY A 34 7.49 10.81 8.27
CA GLY A 34 7.82 11.83 7.28
C GLY A 34 6.61 12.69 6.91
N ASP A 35 6.87 13.95 6.52
CA ASP A 35 5.88 14.85 5.93
C ASP A 35 5.17 14.17 4.74
N PRO A 36 3.82 14.07 4.75
CA PRO A 36 3.05 13.47 3.67
C PRO A 36 3.40 14.03 2.28
N ALA A 37 3.72 15.33 2.19
CA ALA A 37 4.08 15.97 0.93
C ALA A 37 5.47 15.54 0.43
N GLN A 38 6.42 15.25 1.32
CA GLN A 38 7.73 14.69 0.93
C GLN A 38 7.59 13.25 0.45
N MET A 39 6.75 12.47 1.12
CA MET A 39 6.48 11.09 0.72
C MET A 39 5.83 11.02 -0.66
N LYS A 40 4.83 11.88 -0.93
CA LYS A 40 4.23 12.03 -2.26
C LYS A 40 5.28 12.31 -3.32
N ARG A 41 6.12 13.32 -3.09
CA ARG A 41 7.18 13.71 -4.02
C ARG A 41 8.15 12.56 -4.31
N HIS A 42 8.61 11.88 -3.26
CA HIS A 42 9.53 10.75 -3.43
C HIS A 42 8.90 9.59 -4.22
N MET A 43 7.62 9.29 -3.95
CA MET A 43 6.88 8.26 -4.68
C MET A 43 6.73 8.62 -6.16
N VAL A 44 6.26 9.85 -6.44
CA VAL A 44 6.07 10.34 -7.81
C VAL A 44 7.39 10.31 -8.56
N GLU A 45 8.48 10.84 -8.00
CA GLU A 45 9.79 10.87 -8.63
C GLU A 45 10.30 9.46 -8.96
N ARG A 46 10.15 8.52 -8.03
CA ARG A 46 10.64 7.15 -8.18
C ARG A 46 9.88 6.37 -9.25
N ILE A 47 8.55 6.48 -9.27
CA ILE A 47 7.71 5.82 -10.29
C ILE A 47 7.95 6.48 -11.65
N SER A 48 8.08 7.81 -11.66
CA SER A 48 8.39 8.58 -12.87
C SER A 48 9.70 8.15 -13.51
N GLY A 49 10.78 8.02 -12.71
CA GLY A 49 12.07 7.58 -13.22
C GLY A 49 12.08 6.11 -13.68
N ARG A 50 11.23 5.26 -13.10
CA ARG A 50 11.20 3.82 -13.43
C ARG A 50 10.36 3.48 -14.65
N LEU A 51 9.25 4.19 -14.83
CA LEU A 51 8.39 4.08 -16.01
C LEU A 51 8.82 5.05 -17.11
N GLU A 52 9.80 5.91 -16.85
CA GLU A 52 10.25 6.95 -17.80
C GLU A 52 9.06 7.83 -18.21
N LEU A 53 8.30 8.28 -17.21
CA LEU A 53 7.06 9.02 -17.44
C LEU A 53 7.34 10.40 -18.03
N ASN A 54 6.52 10.80 -18.99
CA ASN A 54 6.47 12.19 -19.48
C ASN A 54 5.68 13.08 -18.50
N ASP A 55 5.75 14.41 -18.68
CA ASP A 55 5.15 15.37 -17.74
C ASP A 55 3.64 15.20 -17.56
N THR A 56 2.91 14.82 -18.63
CA THR A 56 1.47 14.54 -18.55
C THR A 56 1.18 13.30 -17.70
N GLN A 57 1.96 12.23 -17.86
CA GLN A 57 1.84 11.00 -17.08
C GLN A 57 2.24 11.24 -15.61
N LYS A 58 3.26 12.06 -15.34
CA LYS A 58 3.64 12.46 -13.98
C LYS A 58 2.51 13.24 -13.28
N ALA A 59 1.81 14.11 -14.00
CA ALA A 59 0.66 14.83 -13.45
C ALA A 59 -0.46 13.87 -13.06
N ARG A 60 -0.78 12.88 -13.91
CA ARG A 60 -1.79 11.83 -13.61
C ARG A 60 -1.38 10.97 -12.42
N LEU A 61 -0.11 10.61 -12.32
CA LEU A 61 0.44 9.93 -11.15
C LEU A 61 0.33 10.77 -9.88
N GLY A 62 0.49 12.09 -9.99
CA GLY A 62 0.28 13.03 -8.89
C GLY A 62 -1.16 13.01 -8.37
N VAL A 63 -2.14 12.99 -9.26
CA VAL A 63 -3.58 12.87 -8.92
C VAL A 63 -3.86 11.54 -8.24
N LEU A 64 -3.33 10.43 -8.76
CA LEU A 64 -3.43 9.12 -8.12
C LEU A 64 -2.82 9.12 -6.72
N ALA A 65 -1.66 9.75 -6.55
CA ALA A 65 -1.00 9.87 -5.25
C ALA A 65 -1.87 10.63 -4.24
N ASP A 66 -2.49 11.74 -4.66
CA ASP A 66 -3.40 12.51 -3.81
C ASP A 66 -4.62 11.70 -3.39
N ALA A 67 -5.23 10.99 -4.33
CA ALA A 67 -6.40 10.14 -4.06
C ALA A 67 -6.06 9.02 -3.06
N LEU A 68 -4.90 8.36 -3.22
CA LEU A 68 -4.42 7.33 -2.30
C LEU A 68 -4.13 7.90 -0.90
N MET A 69 -3.53 9.09 -0.82
CA MET A 69 -3.25 9.74 0.46
C MET A 69 -4.54 10.15 1.18
N ALA A 70 -5.51 10.71 0.46
CA ALA A 70 -6.81 11.06 1.01
C ALA A 70 -7.55 9.80 1.52
N GLN A 71 -7.54 8.72 0.74
CA GLN A 71 -8.12 7.44 1.16
C GLN A 71 -7.40 6.87 2.39
N ARG A 72 -6.07 6.91 2.42
CA ARG A 72 -5.28 6.48 3.58
C ARG A 72 -5.62 7.30 4.81
N GLN A 73 -5.75 8.62 4.69
CA GLN A 73 -6.10 9.50 5.80
C GLN A 73 -7.52 9.23 6.31
N ALA A 74 -8.46 8.91 5.42
CA ALA A 74 -9.82 8.54 5.81
C ALA A 74 -9.88 7.16 6.51
N LEU A 75 -8.96 6.24 6.19
CA LEU A 75 -8.89 4.89 6.79
C LEU A 75 -8.05 4.83 8.06
N HIS A 76 -7.02 5.68 8.17
CA HIS A 76 -6.26 5.90 9.39
C HIS A 76 -7.10 6.80 10.32
N GLY A 77 -7.87 6.18 11.21
CA GLY A 77 -8.24 6.85 12.45
C GLY A 77 -6.99 7.21 13.26
N SER A 78 -7.15 8.04 14.30
CA SER A 78 -6.05 8.71 15.01
C SER A 78 -4.95 7.77 15.51
N ASP A 79 -5.25 6.50 15.78
CA ASP A 79 -4.25 5.44 16.03
C ASP A 79 -4.87 4.02 15.93
N PRO A 80 -4.55 3.21 14.90
CA PRO A 80 -5.05 1.83 14.75
C PRO A 80 -4.70 0.91 15.94
N LYS A 81 -3.58 1.16 16.62
CA LYS A 81 -3.17 0.39 17.80
C LYS A 81 -4.04 0.74 18.99
N ALA A 82 -4.29 2.03 19.21
CA ALA A 82 -5.21 2.49 20.26
C ALA A 82 -6.65 1.99 20.00
N GLU A 83 -7.11 2.01 18.75
CA GLU A 83 -8.41 1.46 18.35
C GLU A 83 -8.52 -0.03 18.73
N MET A 84 -7.49 -0.84 18.45
CA MET A 84 -7.48 -2.25 18.80
C MET A 84 -7.38 -2.48 20.32
N GLN A 85 -6.51 -1.74 21.00
CA GLN A 85 -6.39 -1.78 22.46
C GLN A 85 -7.73 -1.47 23.12
N ALA A 86 -8.47 -0.50 22.58
CA ALA A 86 -9.77 -0.09 23.06
C ALA A 86 -10.86 -1.17 22.90
N VAL A 87 -10.74 -2.08 21.93
CA VAL A 87 -11.65 -3.23 21.74
C VAL A 87 -11.39 -4.35 22.76
N ILE A 88 -10.14 -4.51 23.20
CA ILE A 88 -9.71 -5.58 24.12
C ILE A 88 -9.43 -5.08 25.55
N ALA A 89 -9.74 -3.82 25.85
CA ALA A 89 -9.43 -3.20 27.14
C ALA A 89 -10.25 -3.77 28.30
N GLY A 90 -11.40 -4.39 28.00
CA GLY A 90 -12.29 -4.98 28.99
C GLY A 90 -11.97 -6.46 29.30
N PRO A 91 -12.67 -7.05 30.29
CA PRO A 91 -12.55 -8.48 30.61
C PRO A 91 -13.07 -9.39 29.49
N ALA A 92 -13.80 -8.82 28.52
CA ALA A 92 -14.29 -9.49 27.33
C ALA A 92 -14.13 -8.59 26.10
N PHE A 93 -14.17 -9.20 24.92
CA PHE A 93 -14.09 -8.50 23.63
C PHE A 93 -15.31 -7.59 23.40
N ASP A 94 -15.06 -6.31 23.12
CA ASP A 94 -16.11 -5.33 22.83
C ASP A 94 -16.56 -5.44 21.36
N ARG A 95 -17.56 -6.29 21.12
CA ARG A 95 -18.13 -6.50 19.78
C ARG A 95 -18.74 -5.24 19.19
N THR A 96 -19.44 -4.45 20.00
CA THR A 96 -20.09 -3.22 19.56
C THR A 96 -19.06 -2.19 19.07
N ARG A 97 -17.94 -2.04 19.78
CA ARG A 97 -16.85 -1.16 19.36
C ARG A 97 -16.17 -1.67 18.09
N ALA A 98 -15.93 -2.98 17.98
CA ALA A 98 -15.34 -3.57 16.78
C ALA A 98 -16.24 -3.38 15.54
N GLU A 99 -17.55 -3.58 15.68
CA GLU A 99 -18.54 -3.34 14.62
C GLU A 99 -18.57 -1.86 14.19
N ALA A 100 -18.51 -0.93 15.15
CA ALA A 100 -18.47 0.51 14.85
C ALA A 100 -17.20 0.90 14.08
N LEU A 101 -16.04 0.36 14.48
CA LEU A 101 -14.77 0.58 13.78
C LEU A 101 -14.81 0.00 12.36
N LEU A 102 -15.35 -1.20 12.19
CA LEU A 102 -15.51 -1.83 10.88
C LEU A 102 -16.43 -1.00 9.97
N SER A 103 -17.60 -0.59 10.48
CA SER A 103 -18.57 0.22 9.73
C SER A 103 -17.96 1.55 9.28
N SER A 104 -17.22 2.23 10.15
CA SER A 104 -16.49 3.46 9.82
C SER A 104 -15.48 3.25 8.67
N LYS A 105 -14.69 2.16 8.72
CA LYS A 105 -13.72 1.84 7.66
C LYS A 105 -14.41 1.47 6.35
N ILE A 106 -15.54 0.77 6.39
CA ILE A 106 -16.35 0.47 5.20
C ILE A 106 -16.89 1.77 4.58
N ALA A 107 -17.42 2.69 5.39
CA ALA A 107 -17.93 3.96 4.90
C ALA A 107 -16.83 4.83 4.26
N ALA A 108 -15.65 4.88 4.88
CA ALA A 108 -14.48 5.56 4.32
C ALA A 108 -14.01 4.93 3.00
N LEU A 109 -14.09 3.60 2.89
CA LEU A 109 -13.78 2.91 1.64
C LEU A 109 -14.83 3.21 0.55
N GLN A 110 -16.11 3.22 0.89
CA GLN A 110 -17.18 3.52 -0.06
C GLN A 110 -17.10 4.96 -0.59
N SER A 111 -16.68 5.92 0.25
CA SER A 111 -16.55 7.31 -0.16
C SER A 111 -15.29 7.59 -0.99
N GLY A 112 -14.14 7.02 -0.61
CA GLY A 112 -12.86 7.26 -1.29
C GLY A 112 -12.53 6.30 -2.44
N GLY A 113 -13.11 5.10 -2.42
CA GLY A 113 -12.81 4.02 -3.38
C GLY A 113 -13.02 4.40 -4.84
N PRO A 114 -14.16 5.02 -5.23
CA PRO A 114 -14.38 5.43 -6.61
C PRO A 114 -13.33 6.42 -7.13
N ALA A 115 -12.89 7.38 -6.30
CA ALA A 115 -11.89 8.37 -6.70
C ALA A 115 -10.53 7.73 -6.97
N VAL A 116 -10.10 6.78 -6.13
CA VAL A 116 -8.84 6.05 -6.33
C VAL A 116 -8.91 5.16 -7.56
N LEU A 117 -10.03 4.47 -7.78
CA LEU A 117 -10.23 3.63 -8.96
C LEU A 117 -10.13 4.46 -10.25
N THR A 118 -10.83 5.59 -10.31
CA THR A 118 -10.79 6.50 -11.46
C THR A 118 -9.38 7.04 -11.69
N ALA A 119 -8.69 7.50 -10.65
CA ALA A 119 -7.33 8.04 -10.80
C ALA A 119 -6.32 6.95 -11.24
N MET A 120 -6.52 5.70 -10.80
CA MET A 120 -5.70 4.57 -11.25
C MET A 120 -5.94 4.24 -12.72
N ALA A 121 -7.20 4.22 -13.16
CA ALA A 121 -7.57 4.01 -14.56
C ALA A 121 -6.98 5.10 -15.44
N ASP A 122 -7.20 6.38 -15.10
CA ASP A 122 -6.64 7.54 -15.82
C ASP A 122 -5.11 7.48 -15.94
N PHE A 123 -4.43 7.06 -14.88
CA PHE A 123 -2.98 6.88 -14.91
C PHE A 123 -2.58 5.73 -15.84
N TYR A 124 -3.18 4.56 -15.69
CA TYR A 124 -2.84 3.38 -16.48
C TYR A 124 -3.12 3.57 -17.98
N ASP A 125 -4.26 4.18 -18.33
CA ASP A 125 -4.66 4.46 -19.70
C ASP A 125 -3.76 5.53 -20.36
N SER A 126 -3.09 6.37 -19.57
CA SER A 126 -2.12 7.34 -20.07
C SER A 126 -0.74 6.73 -20.39
N LEU A 127 -0.48 5.49 -19.98
CA LEU A 127 0.79 4.80 -20.20
C LEU A 127 0.85 4.18 -21.60
N ASP A 128 2.03 4.18 -22.19
CA ASP A 128 2.28 3.45 -23.43
C ASP A 128 2.35 1.92 -23.21
N PRO A 129 2.28 1.10 -24.27
CA PRO A 129 2.29 -0.36 -24.13
C PRO A 129 3.51 -0.92 -23.38
N ALA A 130 4.70 -0.33 -23.55
CA ALA A 130 5.92 -0.77 -22.88
C ALA A 130 5.89 -0.43 -21.38
N GLN A 131 5.39 0.75 -21.03
CA GLN A 131 5.17 1.18 -19.64
C GLN A 131 4.12 0.30 -18.95
N GLN A 132 3.01 -0.04 -19.62
CA GLN A 132 2.00 -0.94 -19.07
C GLN A 132 2.55 -2.34 -18.80
N VAL A 133 3.44 -2.87 -19.67
CA VAL A 133 4.14 -4.15 -19.41
C VAL A 133 4.97 -4.06 -18.13
N LYS A 134 5.71 -2.96 -17.93
CA LYS A 134 6.49 -2.73 -16.71
C LYS A 134 5.57 -2.73 -15.47
N VAL A 135 4.44 -2.03 -15.52
CA VAL A 135 3.45 -2.01 -14.43
C VAL A 135 2.93 -3.42 -14.11
N ARG A 136 2.50 -4.19 -15.12
CA ARG A 136 2.01 -5.57 -14.91
C ARG A 136 3.08 -6.49 -14.33
N ALA A 137 4.32 -6.37 -14.78
CA ALA A 137 5.44 -7.14 -14.24
C ALA A 137 5.67 -6.82 -12.75
N PHE A 138 5.59 -5.55 -12.35
CA PHE A 138 5.73 -5.17 -10.94
C PHE A 138 4.62 -5.74 -10.06
N VAL A 139 3.38 -5.76 -10.55
CA VAL A 139 2.26 -6.39 -9.83
C VAL A 139 2.46 -7.90 -9.69
N ALA A 140 2.90 -8.57 -10.75
CA ALA A 140 3.15 -10.01 -10.74
C ALA A 140 4.30 -10.43 -9.81
N GLU A 141 5.41 -9.68 -9.82
CA GLU A 141 6.58 -9.94 -8.95
C GLU A 141 6.21 -9.91 -7.45
N HIS A 142 5.20 -9.10 -7.12
CA HIS A 142 4.70 -8.92 -5.76
C HIS A 142 3.93 -10.12 -5.20
N HIS A 143 3.30 -10.94 -6.05
CA HIS A 143 2.63 -12.17 -5.65
C HIS A 143 3.60 -13.35 -5.45
N GLY A 144 4.81 -13.28 -6.03
CA GLY A 144 5.80 -14.36 -5.99
C GLY A 144 6.55 -14.51 -4.66
N HIS A 145 6.59 -13.50 -3.80
CA HIS A 145 7.36 -13.52 -2.54
C HIS A 145 6.64 -14.18 -1.35
N ARG A 146 5.43 -14.73 -1.53
CA ARG A 146 4.72 -15.50 -0.49
C ARG A 146 4.83 -17.03 -0.60
N MET A 147 5.57 -17.55 -1.61
CA MET A 147 5.63 -19.00 -1.91
C MET A 147 7.01 -19.65 -1.71
N HIS A 148 7.99 -18.96 -1.09
CA HIS A 148 9.32 -19.53 -0.78
C HIS A 148 9.56 -19.57 0.74
N GLY A 149 8.78 -20.42 1.42
CA GLY A 149 8.94 -20.70 2.84
C GLY A 149 8.85 -22.18 3.19
N GLU A 150 8.92 -23.09 2.20
CA GLU A 150 8.75 -24.52 2.44
C GLU A 150 9.55 -25.33 1.43
N ARG A 151 10.82 -25.62 1.77
CA ARG A 151 11.68 -26.70 1.25
C ARG A 151 13.11 -26.47 1.77
N ASP A 152 13.33 -26.65 3.06
CA ASP A 152 14.67 -26.87 3.65
C ASP A 152 14.50 -27.64 4.97
N GLY A 153 13.79 -28.78 4.90
CA GLY A 153 13.49 -29.64 6.06
C GLY A 153 13.68 -31.13 5.78
N GLN A 154 14.44 -31.51 4.76
CA GLN A 154 14.76 -32.90 4.46
C GLN A 154 16.18 -33.01 3.94
N GLN A 155 17.15 -33.22 4.84
CA GLN A 155 18.36 -34.04 4.63
C GLN A 155 19.35 -33.90 5.79
N HIS A 156 18.98 -34.36 6.97
CA HIS A 156 19.88 -34.91 8.00
C HIS A 156 18.97 -35.89 8.74
N ASP A 157 19.12 -37.21 8.59
CA ASP A 157 20.14 -37.97 9.30
C ASP A 157 20.50 -39.27 8.58
N ASN A 158 21.80 -39.58 8.55
CA ASN A 158 22.37 -40.92 8.42
C ASN A 158 23.22 -41.19 9.66
#